data_AF-A0A0A9E910-F1
#
_entry.id   AF-A0A0A9E910-F1
#
_cell.length_a   1.000
_cell.length_b   1.000
_cell.length_c   1.000
_cell.angle_alpha   90.00
_cell.angle_beta   90.00
_cell.angle_gamma   90.00
#
_symmetry.space_group_name_H-M   'P 1'
#
loop_
_entity.id
_entity.type
_entity.pdbx_description
1 polymer ?
#
loop_
_entity_poly.entity_id
_entity_poly.type
_entity_poly.pdbx_seq_one_letter_code
_entity_poly.pdbx_strand_id
1 'polypeptide(L)'
;MPPPLQAHRLLISQRRLPAPACRRFTAISSLQAPPVKTLAPGPATSSILSIRESLLTGERTAADITAEYLSRLRRTEPSVRSFIHVADAAAEREAEELGRRIASEGKDAVGPLAGVLVGVKDNLCTANMPSTGGSRILDGYRPAYDATAVRRLREAGAIVVGKTNLDEFGMGSTTEGSAFQVRGSDSHIV
;
A
#
# COMPACT_ATOMS: atom_id res chain seq x y z
N MET A 1 57.28 -23.78 39.30
CA MET A 1 56.51 -23.26 40.44
C MET A 1 57.01 -21.85 40.77
N PRO A 2 56.38 -20.79 40.22
CA PRO A 2 56.52 -19.40 40.66
C PRO A 2 55.30 -18.93 41.51
N PRO A 3 55.47 -17.92 42.39
CA PRO A 3 54.48 -17.52 43.40
C PRO A 3 53.35 -16.62 42.83
N PRO A 4 52.21 -16.48 43.56
CA PRO A 4 51.05 -15.73 43.07
C PRO A 4 51.28 -14.20 43.15
N LEU A 5 50.97 -13.52 42.05
CA LEU A 5 50.93 -12.06 41.93
C LEU A 5 49.82 -11.49 42.83
N GLN A 6 50.20 -10.60 43.74
CA GLN A 6 49.30 -9.80 44.56
C GLN A 6 48.49 -8.85 43.69
N ALA A 7 47.17 -9.03 43.65
CA ALA A 7 46.25 -8.07 43.05
C ALA A 7 46.08 -6.87 44.01
N HIS A 8 46.68 -5.74 43.67
CA HIS A 8 46.38 -4.46 44.33
C HIS A 8 44.92 -4.10 44.10
N ARG A 9 44.13 -4.19 45.17
CA ARG A 9 42.72 -3.83 45.24
C ARG A 9 42.58 -2.31 45.16
N LEU A 10 42.53 -1.77 43.95
CA LEU A 10 42.15 -0.38 43.70
C LEU A 10 40.68 -0.19 44.10
N LEU A 11 40.48 0.42 45.27
CA LEU A 11 39.19 0.94 45.74
C LEU A 11 38.76 2.10 44.83
N ILE A 12 38.16 1.77 43.69
CA ILE A 12 37.42 2.73 42.88
C ILE A 12 36.13 3.05 43.62
N SER A 13 36.14 4.20 44.30
CA SER A 13 34.98 4.86 44.88
C SER A 13 33.86 4.95 43.84
N GLN A 14 32.80 4.16 44.04
CA GLN A 14 31.55 4.24 43.29
C GLN A 14 30.84 5.57 43.62
N ARG A 15 31.32 6.68 43.03
CA ARG A 15 30.55 7.93 43.00
C ARG A 15 29.39 7.74 42.02
N ARG A 16 28.21 7.46 42.58
CA ARG A 16 26.94 7.49 41.84
C ARG A 16 26.79 8.85 41.16
N LEU A 17 26.81 8.86 39.83
CA LEU A 17 26.44 10.04 39.07
C LEU A 17 24.91 10.24 39.22
N PRO A 18 24.43 11.47 39.50
CA PRO A 18 23.00 11.74 39.59
C PRO A 18 22.34 11.58 38.21
N ALA A 19 21.16 10.95 38.20
CA ALA A 19 20.34 10.77 37.01
C ALA A 19 19.98 12.13 36.37
N PRO A 20 19.91 12.25 35.03
CA PRO A 20 19.48 13.48 34.39
C PRO A 20 18.03 13.78 34.78
N ALA A 21 17.80 15.02 35.22
CA ALA A 21 16.47 15.52 35.55
C ALA A 21 15.57 15.44 34.30
N CYS A 22 14.61 14.51 34.32
CA CYS A 22 13.53 14.42 33.37
C CYS A 22 12.69 15.71 33.49
N ARG A 23 12.98 16.70 32.65
CA ARG A 23 12.14 17.89 32.53
C ARG A 23 10.77 17.40 32.08
N ARG A 24 9.79 17.51 32.99
CA ARG A 24 8.37 17.38 32.68
C ARG A 24 8.08 18.27 31.48
N PHE A 25 7.86 17.66 30.32
CA PHE A 25 7.16 18.32 29.24
C PHE A 25 5.75 18.60 29.76
N THR A 26 5.51 19.87 30.07
CA THR A 26 4.16 20.39 30.25
C THR A 26 3.37 20.08 28.99
N ALA A 27 2.22 19.42 29.17
CA ALA A 27 1.29 19.12 28.09
C ALA A 27 0.96 20.43 27.35
N ILE A 28 1.34 20.50 26.08
CA ILE A 28 0.82 21.53 25.19
C ILE A 28 -0.65 21.18 24.98
N SER A 29 -1.49 22.01 25.58
CA SER A 29 -2.93 22.04 25.41
C SER A 29 -3.27 21.97 23.91
N SER A 30 -3.99 20.92 23.54
CA SER A 30 -5.03 20.90 22.50
C SER A 30 -4.86 21.93 21.37
N LEU A 31 -3.97 21.66 20.42
CA LEU A 31 -4.16 22.15 19.06
C LEU A 31 -5.15 21.22 18.38
N GLN A 32 -6.41 21.61 18.48
CA GLN A 32 -7.55 20.96 17.86
C GLN A 32 -7.32 20.94 16.34
N ALA A 33 -7.25 19.73 15.76
CA ALA A 33 -7.23 19.58 14.32
C ALA A 33 -8.43 20.34 13.73
N PRO A 34 -8.27 21.05 12.58
CA PRO A 34 -9.41 21.71 11.95
C PRO A 34 -10.51 20.69 11.72
N PRO A 35 -11.80 21.04 11.92
CA PRO A 35 -12.88 20.11 11.70
C PRO A 35 -12.79 19.64 10.25
N VAL A 36 -12.47 18.36 10.06
CA VAL A 36 -12.71 17.68 8.80
C VAL A 36 -14.17 17.94 8.50
N LYS A 37 -14.42 18.65 7.40
CA LYS A 37 -15.77 18.98 6.97
C LYS A 37 -16.45 17.64 6.65
N THR A 38 -17.11 17.05 7.64
CA THR A 38 -17.92 15.86 7.46
C THR A 38 -19.04 16.27 6.52
N LEU A 39 -18.87 15.88 5.26
CA LEU A 39 -19.93 16.01 4.28
C LEU A 39 -21.12 15.20 4.81
N ALA A 40 -22.28 15.85 4.96
CA ALA A 40 -23.49 15.20 5.45
C ALA A 40 -23.79 13.93 4.61
N PRO A 41 -24.27 12.84 5.24
CA PRO A 41 -24.59 11.62 4.51
C PRO A 41 -25.86 11.84 3.69
N GLY A 42 -25.70 12.31 2.45
CA GLY A 42 -26.58 11.86 1.38
C GLY A 42 -26.33 10.36 1.12
N PRO A 43 -27.11 9.68 0.26
CA PRO A 43 -26.77 8.33 -0.17
C PRO A 43 -25.55 8.41 -1.12
N ALA A 44 -24.38 8.69 -0.55
CA ALA A 44 -23.10 8.51 -1.19
C ALA A 44 -22.81 7.01 -1.13
N THR A 45 -23.38 6.26 -2.07
CA THR A 45 -23.00 4.87 -2.28
C THR A 45 -21.52 4.88 -2.64
N SER A 46 -20.66 4.54 -1.68
CA SER A 46 -19.22 4.43 -1.92
C SER A 46 -19.00 3.49 -3.11
N SER A 47 -18.17 3.88 -4.07
CA SER A 47 -17.90 3.05 -5.27
C SER A 47 -17.39 1.66 -4.87
N ILE A 48 -16.58 1.58 -3.81
CA ILE A 48 -16.10 0.32 -3.23
C ILE A 48 -17.26 -0.55 -2.74
N LEU A 49 -18.21 0.04 -2.02
CA LEU A 49 -19.37 -0.68 -1.50
C LEU A 49 -20.30 -1.13 -2.63
N SER A 50 -20.53 -0.27 -3.62
CA SER A 50 -21.36 -0.58 -4.79
C SER A 50 -20.77 -1.70 -5.64
N ILE A 51 -19.45 -1.71 -5.88
CA ILE A 51 -18.77 -2.80 -6.60
C ILE A 51 -18.97 -4.12 -5.86
N ARG A 52 -18.68 -4.13 -4.56
CA ARG A 52 -18.84 -5.33 -3.74
C ARG A 52 -20.30 -5.80 -3.74
N GLU A 53 -21.25 -4.90 -3.57
CA GLU A 53 -22.67 -5.22 -3.58
C GLU A 53 -23.08 -5.83 -4.92
N SER A 54 -22.72 -5.22 -6.05
CA SER A 54 -23.02 -5.74 -7.38
C SER A 54 -22.44 -7.14 -7.64
N LEU A 55 -21.25 -7.42 -7.08
CA LEU A 55 -20.63 -8.74 -7.13
C LEU A 55 -21.40 -9.75 -6.27
N LEU A 56 -21.81 -9.36 -5.07
CA LEU A 56 -22.54 -10.22 -4.16
C LEU A 56 -23.99 -10.46 -4.58
N THR A 57 -24.68 -9.50 -5.20
CA THR A 57 -26.02 -9.70 -5.75
C THR A 57 -25.99 -10.57 -7.00
N GLY A 58 -24.83 -10.70 -7.65
CA GLY A 58 -24.67 -11.38 -8.93
C GLY A 58 -25.10 -10.52 -10.12
N GLU A 59 -25.32 -9.22 -9.92
CA GLU A 59 -25.56 -8.26 -10.99
C GLU A 59 -24.35 -8.16 -11.93
N ARG A 60 -23.14 -8.26 -11.36
CA ARG A 60 -21.88 -8.24 -12.11
C ARG A 60 -20.98 -9.37 -11.66
N THR A 61 -20.21 -9.95 -12.59
CA THR A 61 -19.16 -10.90 -12.23
C THR A 61 -17.84 -10.19 -11.93
N ALA A 62 -16.96 -10.85 -11.17
CA ALA A 62 -15.61 -10.31 -10.91
C ALA A 62 -14.82 -10.12 -12.22
N ALA A 63 -15.01 -11.01 -13.19
CA ALA A 63 -14.41 -10.90 -14.51
C ALA A 63 -14.92 -9.66 -15.27
N ASP A 64 -16.23 -9.39 -15.25
CA ASP A 64 -16.80 -8.20 -15.91
C ASP A 64 -16.28 -6.90 -15.30
N ILE A 65 -16.22 -6.84 -13.97
CA ILE A 65 -15.70 -5.69 -13.24
C ILE A 65 -14.23 -5.47 -13.61
N THR A 66 -13.40 -6.51 -13.51
CA THR A 66 -11.98 -6.40 -13.85
C THR A 66 -11.75 -6.01 -15.31
N ALA A 67 -12.49 -6.61 -16.26
CA ALA A 67 -12.37 -6.30 -17.68
C ALA A 67 -12.75 -4.85 -17.99
N GLU A 68 -13.82 -4.32 -17.38
CA GLU A 68 -14.21 -2.92 -17.55
C GLU A 68 -13.10 -1.97 -17.05
N TYR A 69 -12.57 -2.23 -15.86
CA TYR A 69 -11.54 -1.39 -15.26
C TYR A 69 -10.24 -1.44 -16.04
N LEU A 70 -9.78 -2.62 -16.45
CA LEU A 70 -8.58 -2.76 -17.29
C LEU A 70 -8.75 -2.09 -18.65
N SER A 71 -9.94 -2.17 -19.26
CA SER A 71 -10.25 -1.47 -20.51
C SER A 71 -10.15 0.05 -20.36
N ARG A 72 -10.73 0.59 -19.28
CA ARG A 72 -10.61 2.03 -18.96
C ARG A 72 -9.15 2.43 -18.69
N LEU A 73 -8.43 1.62 -17.94
CA LEU A 73 -7.02 1.85 -17.61
C LEU A 73 -6.17 1.90 -18.88
N ARG A 74 -6.30 0.92 -19.78
CA ARG A 74 -5.56 0.90 -21.06
C ARG A 74 -5.82 2.13 -21.94
N ARG A 75 -7.04 2.69 -21.88
CA ARG A 75 -7.40 3.90 -22.64
C ARG A 75 -6.83 5.18 -22.03
N THR A 76 -6.76 5.26 -20.70
CA THR A 76 -6.42 6.49 -19.97
C THR A 76 -4.94 6.56 -19.56
N GLU A 77 -4.29 5.42 -19.35
CA GLU A 77 -2.88 5.38 -18.93
C GLU A 77 -1.90 6.06 -19.90
N PRO A 78 -2.06 5.98 -21.23
CA PRO A 78 -1.15 6.68 -22.14
C PRO A 78 -1.07 8.20 -21.92
N SER A 79 -2.15 8.82 -21.43
CA SER A 79 -2.18 10.26 -21.12
C SER A 79 -1.80 10.55 -19.66
N VAL A 80 -2.24 9.74 -18.70
CA VAL A 80 -2.04 10.02 -17.26
C VAL A 80 -0.68 9.54 -16.75
N ARG A 81 -0.19 8.40 -17.24
CA ARG A 81 1.07 7.75 -16.83
C ARG A 81 1.13 7.53 -15.31
N SER A 82 0.05 6.98 -14.75
CA SER A 82 -0.08 6.75 -13.31
C SER A 82 0.48 5.40 -12.86
N PHE A 83 0.67 4.44 -13.75
CA PHE A 83 1.26 3.14 -13.47
C PHE A 83 2.65 2.99 -14.12
N ILE A 84 3.59 2.42 -13.36
CA ILE A 84 4.89 1.94 -13.89
C ILE A 84 4.70 0.53 -14.47
N HIS A 85 3.88 -0.29 -13.82
CA HIS A 85 3.61 -1.66 -14.23
C HIS A 85 2.13 -1.97 -14.05
N VAL A 86 1.51 -2.55 -15.07
CA VAL A 86 0.13 -3.05 -15.03
C VAL A 86 0.18 -4.55 -15.25
N ALA A 87 -0.53 -5.31 -14.42
CA ALA A 87 -0.49 -6.77 -14.39
C ALA A 87 -1.82 -7.37 -14.86
N ASP A 88 -2.22 -7.05 -16.10
CA ASP A 88 -3.51 -7.43 -16.69
C ASP A 88 -3.86 -8.91 -16.48
N ALA A 89 -2.99 -9.81 -16.92
CA ALA A 89 -3.23 -11.25 -16.83
C ALA A 89 -3.29 -11.76 -15.37
N ALA A 90 -2.56 -11.12 -14.44
CA ALA A 90 -2.64 -11.48 -13.03
C ALA A 90 -3.96 -11.01 -12.41
N ALA A 91 -4.41 -9.79 -12.74
CA ALA A 91 -5.68 -9.26 -12.28
C ALA A 91 -6.88 -10.05 -12.82
N GLU A 92 -6.84 -10.46 -14.09
CA GLU A 92 -7.86 -11.33 -14.71
C GLU A 92 -7.94 -12.69 -14.00
N ARG A 93 -6.79 -13.33 -13.76
CA ARG A 93 -6.72 -14.59 -13.00
C ARG A 93 -7.26 -14.46 -11.57
N GLU A 94 -6.88 -13.39 -10.86
CA GLU A 94 -7.38 -13.13 -9.51
C GLU A 94 -8.91 -12.94 -9.51
N ALA A 95 -9.48 -12.33 -10.56
CA ALA A 95 -10.92 -12.19 -10.73
C ALA A 95 -11.62 -13.53 -10.96
N GLU A 96 -11.05 -14.40 -11.79
CA GLU A 96 -11.57 -15.76 -12.02
C GLU A 96 -11.52 -16.62 -10.75
N GLU A 97 -10.42 -16.55 -10.00
CA GLU A 97 -10.27 -17.23 -8.71
C GLU A 97 -11.31 -16.73 -7.70
N LEU A 98 -11.57 -15.42 -7.65
CA LEU A 98 -12.60 -14.84 -6.81
C LEU A 98 -14.00 -15.34 -7.19
N GLY A 99 -14.33 -15.36 -8.49
CA GLY A 99 -15.61 -15.89 -8.98
C GLY A 99 -15.81 -17.36 -8.63
N ARG A 100 -14.76 -18.19 -8.78
CA ARG A 100 -14.80 -19.60 -8.38
C ARG A 100 -15.04 -19.78 -6.89
N ARG A 101 -14.37 -19.00 -6.04
CA ARG A 101 -14.55 -19.05 -4.58
C ARG A 101 -15.98 -18.70 -4.17
N ILE A 102 -16.57 -17.66 -4.76
CA ILE A 102 -17.97 -17.29 -4.50
C ILE A 102 -18.92 -18.42 -4.90
N ALA A 103 -18.66 -19.08 -6.03
CA ALA A 103 -19.48 -20.18 -6.52
C ALA A 103 -19.35 -21.46 -5.66
N SER A 104 -18.16 -21.77 -5.14
CA SER A 104 -17.91 -23.01 -4.38
C SER A 104 -18.21 -22.88 -2.89
N GLU A 105 -17.88 -21.75 -2.26
CA GLU A 105 -17.93 -21.55 -0.81
C GLU A 105 -19.03 -20.56 -0.39
N GLY A 106 -19.67 -19.89 -1.35
CA GLY A 106 -20.72 -18.90 -1.12
C GLY A 106 -20.20 -17.49 -0.88
N LYS A 107 -21.15 -16.55 -0.69
CA LYS A 107 -20.89 -15.11 -0.59
C LYS A 107 -20.11 -14.70 0.67
N ASP A 108 -20.17 -15.50 1.72
CA ASP A 108 -19.49 -15.23 2.99
C ASP A 108 -18.00 -15.62 2.96
N ALA A 109 -17.56 -16.32 1.90
CA ALA A 109 -16.18 -16.75 1.72
C ALA A 109 -15.24 -15.65 1.22
N VAL A 110 -15.78 -14.46 0.90
CA VAL A 110 -15.01 -13.34 0.33
C VAL A 110 -14.97 -12.14 1.28
N GLY A 111 -13.84 -11.43 1.27
CA GLY A 111 -13.60 -10.34 2.19
C GLY A 111 -14.34 -9.04 1.85
N PRO A 112 -14.12 -7.98 2.66
CA PRO A 112 -14.78 -6.69 2.51
C PRO A 112 -14.38 -5.90 1.25
N LEU A 113 -13.32 -6.32 0.54
CA LEU A 113 -12.84 -5.69 -0.71
C LEU A 113 -13.01 -6.60 -1.92
N ALA A 114 -13.84 -7.64 -1.83
CA ALA A 114 -14.11 -8.55 -2.95
C ALA A 114 -14.51 -7.79 -4.23
N GLY A 115 -13.76 -8.02 -5.31
CA GLY A 115 -14.00 -7.43 -6.63
C GLY A 115 -13.47 -6.01 -6.80
N VAL A 116 -12.87 -5.43 -5.76
CA VAL A 116 -12.32 -4.07 -5.79
C VAL A 116 -10.91 -4.13 -6.35
N LEU A 117 -10.66 -3.39 -7.44
CA LEU A 117 -9.32 -3.25 -8.01
C LEU A 117 -8.52 -2.18 -7.27
N VAL A 118 -7.27 -2.50 -6.95
CA VAL A 118 -6.37 -1.60 -6.23
C VAL A 118 -5.03 -1.45 -6.95
N GLY A 119 -4.57 -0.20 -7.09
CA GLY A 119 -3.19 0.12 -7.47
C GLY A 119 -2.31 0.21 -6.23
N VAL A 120 -1.13 -0.40 -6.29
CA VAL A 120 -0.18 -0.42 -5.16
C VAL A 120 1.01 0.46 -5.49
N LYS A 121 1.36 1.39 -4.59
CA LYS A 121 2.57 2.23 -4.77
C LYS A 121 3.81 1.36 -4.96
N ASP A 122 4.65 1.69 -5.93
CA ASP A 122 5.79 0.85 -6.31
C ASP A 122 6.90 0.73 -5.24
N ASN A 123 6.82 1.54 -4.17
CA ASN A 123 7.62 1.37 -2.94
C ASN A 123 7.17 0.21 -2.03
N LEU A 124 6.01 -0.40 -2.29
CA LEU A 124 5.53 -1.55 -1.53
C LEU A 124 5.84 -2.83 -2.27
N CYS A 125 6.56 -3.76 -1.64
CA CYS A 125 6.86 -5.06 -2.23
C CYS A 125 5.61 -5.85 -2.58
N THR A 126 5.61 -6.44 -3.76
CA THR A 126 4.59 -7.36 -4.29
C THR A 126 5.30 -8.58 -4.87
N ALA A 127 5.07 -9.79 -4.35
CA ALA A 127 5.80 -10.99 -4.76
C ALA A 127 5.57 -11.37 -6.24
N ASN A 128 4.40 -11.04 -6.78
CA ASN A 128 4.02 -11.38 -8.15
C ASN A 128 4.27 -10.27 -9.19
N MET A 129 4.84 -9.13 -8.78
CA MET A 129 5.06 -7.97 -9.66
C MET A 129 6.41 -7.30 -9.36
N PRO A 130 7.06 -6.65 -10.34
CA PRO A 130 8.27 -5.88 -10.07
C PRO A 130 8.01 -4.77 -9.02
N SER A 131 9.05 -4.37 -8.30
CA SER A 131 8.98 -3.22 -7.38
C SER A 131 10.25 -2.41 -7.50
N THR A 132 10.20 -1.32 -8.26
CA THR A 132 11.38 -0.52 -8.63
C THR A 132 11.59 0.68 -7.71
N GLY A 133 10.59 1.03 -6.90
CA GLY A 133 10.57 2.26 -6.11
C GLY A 133 10.66 3.53 -6.96
N GLY A 134 10.24 3.47 -8.22
CA GLY A 134 10.38 4.58 -9.17
C GLY A 134 11.82 4.87 -9.61
N SER A 135 12.78 3.99 -9.29
CA SER A 135 14.21 4.11 -9.59
C SER A 135 14.68 3.10 -10.63
N ARG A 136 15.60 3.51 -11.50
CA ARG A 136 16.30 2.59 -12.42
C ARG A 136 17.29 1.66 -11.71
N ILE A 137 17.69 1.98 -10.48
CA ILE A 137 18.60 1.13 -9.69
C ILE A 137 17.97 -0.24 -9.39
N LEU A 138 16.65 -0.27 -9.23
CA LEU A 138 15.89 -1.49 -8.95
C LEU A 138 15.12 -1.98 -10.18
N ASP A 139 15.53 -1.59 -11.39
CA ASP A 139 14.92 -2.09 -12.61
C ASP A 139 15.07 -3.62 -12.68
N GLY A 140 13.94 -4.32 -12.89
CA GLY A 140 13.87 -5.78 -12.84
C GLY A 140 13.85 -6.41 -11.44
N TYR A 141 13.87 -5.64 -10.34
CA TYR A 141 13.77 -6.22 -8.99
C TYR A 141 12.39 -6.86 -8.77
N ARG A 142 12.40 -8.15 -8.42
CA ARG A 142 11.20 -8.93 -8.07
C ARG A 142 11.27 -9.34 -6.60
N PRO A 143 10.44 -8.74 -5.73
CA PRO A 143 10.41 -9.10 -4.32
C PRO A 143 10.05 -10.57 -4.10
N ALA A 144 10.62 -11.19 -3.06
CA ALA A 144 10.27 -12.56 -2.67
C ALA A 144 8.98 -12.65 -1.83
N TYR A 145 8.46 -11.52 -1.34
CA TYR A 145 7.31 -11.47 -0.44
C TYR A 145 6.46 -10.21 -0.67
N ASP A 146 5.18 -10.30 -0.28
CA ASP A 146 4.28 -9.16 -0.24
C ASP A 146 4.51 -8.32 1.01
N ALA A 147 4.50 -7.00 0.88
CA ALA A 147 4.44 -6.10 2.02
C ALA A 147 3.17 -6.37 2.85
N THR A 148 3.24 -6.22 4.19
CA THR A 148 2.12 -6.50 5.09
C THR A 148 0.81 -5.83 4.69
N ALA A 149 0.87 -4.60 4.15
CA ALA A 149 -0.30 -3.89 3.66
C ALA A 149 -0.91 -4.56 2.42
N VAL A 150 -0.08 -4.97 1.45
CA VAL A 150 -0.52 -5.67 0.24
C VAL A 150 -1.14 -7.02 0.60
N ARG A 151 -0.47 -7.79 1.48
CA ARG A 151 -1.01 -9.06 1.97
C ARG A 151 -2.40 -8.89 2.57
N ARG A 152 -2.60 -7.90 3.44
CA ARG A 152 -3.91 -7.62 4.06
C ARG A 152 -4.98 -7.21 3.03
N LEU A 153 -4.61 -6.46 1.99
CA LEU A 153 -5.54 -6.11 0.90
C LEU A 153 -5.99 -7.36 0.13
N ARG A 154 -5.05 -8.25 -0.19
CA ARG A 154 -5.33 -9.53 -0.86
C ARG A 154 -6.21 -10.44 0.01
N GLU A 155 -5.90 -10.55 1.30
CA GLU A 155 -6.71 -11.29 2.28
C GLU A 155 -8.13 -10.72 2.40
N ALA A 156 -8.29 -9.40 2.26
CA ALA A 156 -9.59 -8.75 2.22
C ALA A 156 -10.34 -8.95 0.88
N GLY A 157 -9.76 -9.62 -0.11
CA GLY A 157 -10.37 -9.93 -1.40
C GLY A 157 -10.16 -8.88 -2.50
N ALA A 158 -9.28 -7.90 -2.27
CA ALA A 158 -8.93 -6.92 -3.30
C ALA A 158 -8.06 -7.53 -4.40
N ILE A 159 -8.26 -7.08 -5.64
CA ILE A 159 -7.50 -7.49 -6.82
C ILE A 159 -6.43 -6.44 -7.08
N VAL A 160 -5.15 -6.82 -7.05
CA VAL A 160 -4.06 -5.86 -7.26
C VAL A 160 -3.82 -5.71 -8.76
N VAL A 161 -4.08 -4.53 -9.31
CA VAL A 161 -4.02 -4.28 -10.75
C VAL A 161 -2.60 -3.97 -11.25
N GLY A 162 -1.75 -3.42 -10.39
CA GLY A 162 -0.43 -2.98 -10.79
C GLY A 162 0.26 -2.06 -9.80
N LYS A 163 1.39 -1.53 -10.25
CA LYS A 163 2.32 -0.68 -9.52
C LYS A 163 2.18 0.77 -9.97
N THR A 164 1.84 1.66 -9.05
CA THR A 164 1.67 3.08 -9.35
C THR A 164 3.00 3.83 -9.34
N ASN A 165 3.09 4.82 -10.22
CA ASN A 165 4.23 5.71 -10.40
C ASN A 165 4.42 6.63 -9.19
N LEU A 166 5.67 7.02 -8.95
CA LEU A 166 6.11 7.85 -7.84
C LEU A 166 7.46 8.49 -8.15
N ASP A 167 7.81 9.53 -7.38
CA ASP A 167 9.17 10.03 -7.31
C ASP A 167 10.14 8.95 -6.81
N GLU A 168 11.38 9.00 -7.29
CA GLU A 168 12.42 8.04 -6.94
C GLU A 168 12.55 7.88 -5.40
N PHE A 169 12.38 6.64 -4.91
CA PHE A 169 12.35 6.28 -3.48
C PHE A 169 11.31 7.02 -2.63
N GLY A 170 10.36 7.71 -3.25
CA GLY A 170 9.42 8.60 -2.57
C GLY A 170 10.05 9.91 -2.09
N MET A 171 11.23 10.28 -2.59
CA MET A 171 11.91 11.53 -2.30
C MET A 171 11.46 12.63 -3.26
N GLY A 172 10.22 13.07 -3.13
CA GLY A 172 9.64 14.13 -3.95
C GLY A 172 8.14 14.30 -3.67
N SER A 173 7.61 15.47 -4.00
CA SER A 173 6.20 15.81 -3.77
C SER A 173 5.41 16.03 -5.06
N THR A 174 6.07 16.11 -6.21
CA THR A 174 5.43 16.41 -7.51
C THR A 174 5.31 15.20 -8.42
N THR A 175 6.14 14.16 -8.25
CA THR A 175 6.25 13.00 -9.17
C THR A 175 6.81 13.36 -10.53
N GLU A 176 7.53 14.48 -10.59
CA GLU A 176 8.39 14.87 -11.71
C GLU A 176 9.77 14.19 -11.61
N GLY A 177 10.19 13.79 -10.41
CA GLY A 177 11.45 13.07 -10.16
C GLY A 177 11.36 11.56 -10.36
N SER A 178 10.36 11.06 -11.07
CA SER A 178 10.28 9.63 -11.43
C SER A 178 11.30 9.30 -12.52
N ALA A 179 12.12 8.27 -12.31
CA ALA A 179 13.11 7.84 -13.30
C ALA A 179 12.48 7.13 -14.52
N PHE A 180 11.18 6.82 -14.44
CA PHE A 180 10.42 6.13 -15.48
C PHE A 180 9.61 7.10 -16.33
N GLN A 181 8.70 7.87 -15.72
CA GLN A 181 7.77 8.73 -16.47
C GLN A 181 7.28 9.90 -15.61
N VAL A 182 7.17 11.10 -16.20
CA VAL A 182 6.51 12.24 -15.55
C VAL A 182 4.99 12.06 -15.64
N ARG A 183 4.29 12.13 -14.50
CA ARG A 183 2.82 12.07 -14.45
C ARG A 183 2.24 13.26 -15.22
N GLY A 184 1.31 13.02 -16.14
CA GLY A 184 0.56 14.09 -16.79
C GLY A 184 -0.36 14.78 -15.77
N SER A 185 -0.29 16.11 -15.66
CA SER A 185 -1.14 16.92 -14.79
C SER A 185 -2.37 17.49 -15.50
N ASP A 186 -2.76 16.92 -16.64
CA ASP A 186 -3.91 17.39 -17.42
C ASP A 186 -5.21 17.14 -16.63
N SER A 187 -5.68 18.21 -16.01
CA SER A 187 -6.89 18.32 -15.17
C SER A 187 -8.21 18.25 -15.95
N HIS A 188 -8.21 17.63 -17.14
CA HIS A 188 -9.37 17.54 -18.04
C HIS A 188 -9.99 16.14 -18.17
N ILE A 189 -9.62 15.19 -17.32
CA ILE A 189 -10.18 13.84 -17.34
C ILE A 189 -10.87 13.53 -16.00
N VAL A 190 -12.10 14.01 -15.85
CA VAL A 190 -13.11 13.47 -14.92
C VAL A 190 -14.41 13.29 -15.69
#